data_AF-A0A834TNP7-F1
#
_entry.id   AF-A0A834TNP7-F1
#
_cell.length_a   1.000
_cell.length_b   1.000
_cell.length_c   1.000
_cell.angle_alpha   90.00
_cell.angle_beta   90.00
_cell.angle_gamma   90.00
#
_symmetry.space_group_name_H-M   'P 1'
#
loop_
_entity.id
_entity.type
_entity.pdbx_description
1 polymer ?
#
loop_
_entity_poly.entity_id
_entity_poly.type
_entity_poly.pdbx_seq_one_letter_code
_entity_poly.pdbx_strand_id
1 'polypeptide(L)'
;MTVAPIVVRLRPKKKRDFNSVAYSSSSSSESTMHTNNWAVLVCTSRFWFNYRHMANTLSLYRTVKRLGIPDERIILMLADDMACNARNKYPAQVFNNENHKLNLYGDNVEVDYRGYEVTVENFLRVLTGRHETAVPRSKRLLSDEGSHILLYMTGHGGDEFLKFQDSEELQSHDLADAVKQMKEKLRFKELLIMVDTCQASTLFSQLHSPGVLAIGSSKKGENSYSHHLDTDVGVSVVDRFTFYTLAFFERLNMYDNASLSSLFNSYNPSLLMSTAYYRMDLYQRNLEEVPVTNFFGSVMETIHTDSAYRSHSSEDFGEAKIKMYADLPDSNSERRILRDTNNKDQFSDLSTEVISYAPSS
;
A
#
# COMPACT_ATOMS: atom_id res chain seq x y z
N MET A 1 -56.54 65.17 -15.41
CA MET A 1 -55.74 64.08 -14.83
C MET A 1 -54.28 64.46 -14.98
N THR A 2 -53.57 64.65 -13.88
CA THR A 2 -52.17 65.05 -13.88
C THR A 2 -51.53 64.44 -12.64
N VAL A 3 -50.53 63.57 -12.80
CA VAL A 3 -49.91 62.82 -11.70
C VAL A 3 -48.57 63.47 -11.36
N ALA A 4 -48.37 63.84 -10.09
CA ALA A 4 -47.09 64.29 -9.56
C ALA A 4 -46.44 63.16 -8.74
N PRO A 5 -45.11 62.94 -8.82
CA PRO A 5 -44.45 61.82 -8.15
C PRO A 5 -44.21 62.10 -6.66
N ILE A 6 -44.36 61.08 -5.82
CA ILE A 6 -44.03 61.13 -4.39
C ILE A 6 -42.59 60.65 -4.17
N VAL A 7 -41.74 61.51 -3.59
CA VAL A 7 -40.39 61.16 -3.14
C VAL A 7 -40.41 60.96 -1.62
N VAL A 8 -40.16 59.74 -1.15
CA VAL A 8 -40.07 59.42 0.29
C VAL A 8 -38.61 59.38 0.74
N ARG A 9 -38.25 60.27 1.67
CA ARG A 9 -36.89 60.41 2.22
C ARG A 9 -36.85 59.82 3.65
N LEU A 10 -36.22 58.66 3.81
CA LEU A 10 -36.13 57.98 5.11
C LEU A 10 -35.09 58.65 6.03
N ARG A 11 -35.43 58.79 7.33
CA ARG A 11 -34.56 59.37 8.36
C ARG A 11 -33.69 58.30 9.04
N PRO A 12 -32.45 58.62 9.47
CA PRO A 12 -31.58 57.67 10.16
C PRO A 12 -32.05 57.42 11.62
N LYS A 13 -31.92 56.18 12.10
CA LYS A 13 -32.03 55.82 13.52
C LYS A 13 -30.64 55.69 14.17
N LYS A 14 -30.57 56.00 15.47
CA LYS A 14 -29.34 56.11 16.28
C LYS A 14 -28.49 54.83 16.30
N LYS A 15 -27.17 55.03 16.45
CA LYS A 15 -26.21 54.01 16.90
C LYS A 15 -26.69 53.34 18.21
N ARG A 16 -26.38 52.05 18.35
CA ARG A 16 -26.21 51.36 19.63
C ARG A 16 -24.80 50.79 19.65
N ASP A 17 -24.12 50.96 20.76
CA ASP A 17 -22.77 50.44 20.97
C ASP A 17 -22.83 48.92 21.13
N PHE A 18 -21.97 48.21 20.40
CA PHE A 18 -21.78 46.78 20.57
C PHE A 18 -20.55 46.55 21.45
N ASN A 19 -20.76 45.95 22.62
CA ASN A 19 -19.68 45.50 23.48
C ASN A 19 -18.79 44.49 22.73
N SER A 20 -17.48 44.63 22.89
CA SER A 20 -16.51 43.64 22.43
C SER A 20 -16.69 42.34 23.20
N VAL A 21 -17.34 41.35 22.58
CA VAL A 21 -17.26 39.97 23.05
C VAL A 21 -15.83 39.50 22.79
N ALA A 22 -15.08 39.26 23.86
CA ALA A 22 -13.77 38.66 23.75
C ALA A 22 -13.93 37.24 23.17
N TYR A 23 -13.42 37.02 21.96
CA TYR A 23 -13.22 35.68 21.45
C TYR A 23 -12.15 35.02 22.32
N SER A 24 -12.57 34.20 23.29
CA SER A 24 -11.68 33.23 23.90
C SER A 24 -11.30 32.23 22.81
N SER A 25 -10.10 32.36 22.26
CA SER A 25 -9.50 31.35 21.41
C SER A 25 -9.17 30.13 22.26
N SER A 26 -10.18 29.32 22.59
CA SER A 26 -9.97 27.96 23.03
C SER A 26 -9.37 27.19 21.86
N SER A 27 -8.04 27.16 21.77
CA SER A 27 -7.33 26.20 20.95
C SER A 27 -7.48 24.81 21.59
N SER A 28 -8.71 24.30 21.59
CA SER A 28 -8.91 22.85 21.55
C SER A 28 -8.25 22.41 20.26
N SER A 29 -7.05 21.85 20.37
CA SER A 29 -6.49 21.03 19.31
C SER A 29 -7.48 19.88 19.13
N GLU A 30 -8.35 19.98 18.13
CA GLU A 30 -9.06 18.81 17.61
C GLU A 30 -7.98 17.84 17.18
N SER A 31 -7.75 16.82 18.00
CA SER A 31 -6.84 15.74 17.66
C SER A 31 -7.48 15.02 16.49
N THR A 32 -6.91 15.23 15.30
CA THR A 32 -7.42 14.65 14.04
C THR A 32 -7.74 13.18 14.28
N MET A 33 -8.98 12.77 14.02
CA MET A 33 -9.37 11.39 14.30
C MET A 33 -8.55 10.45 13.41
N HIS A 34 -8.28 9.25 13.92
CA HIS A 34 -7.65 8.22 13.11
C HIS A 34 -8.69 7.69 12.13
N THR A 35 -8.43 7.80 10.82
CA THR A 35 -9.42 7.50 9.77
C THR A 35 -9.04 6.32 8.88
N ASN A 36 -7.76 6.07 8.65
CA ASN A 36 -7.29 5.07 7.72
C ASN A 36 -5.84 4.64 7.99
N ASN A 37 -5.46 3.47 7.46
CA ASN A 37 -4.10 2.94 7.49
C ASN A 37 -3.55 2.78 6.06
N TRP A 38 -2.28 3.13 5.89
CA TRP A 38 -1.48 2.89 4.68
C TRP A 38 -0.25 2.04 5.01
N ALA A 39 0.23 1.28 4.04
CA ALA A 39 1.53 0.60 4.10
C ALA A 39 2.42 1.03 2.93
N VAL A 40 3.70 1.22 3.20
CA VAL A 40 4.76 1.42 2.20
C VAL A 40 5.81 0.35 2.47
N LEU A 41 5.93 -0.62 1.56
CA LEU A 41 6.69 -1.84 1.77
C LEU A 41 7.81 -1.94 0.72
N VAL A 42 9.06 -1.86 1.15
CA VAL A 42 10.21 -1.66 0.25
C VAL A 42 11.26 -2.77 0.42
N CYS A 43 11.46 -3.57 -0.63
CA CYS A 43 12.69 -4.35 -0.81
C CYS A 43 13.67 -3.54 -1.67
N THR A 44 14.79 -3.13 -1.10
CA THR A 44 15.77 -2.26 -1.78
C THR A 44 16.86 -3.02 -2.54
N SER A 45 16.94 -4.34 -2.36
CA SER A 45 18.07 -5.17 -2.79
C SER A 45 17.77 -6.01 -4.04
N ARG A 46 18.84 -6.34 -4.78
CA ARG A 46 18.79 -7.12 -6.02
C ARG A 46 19.66 -8.35 -5.99
N PHE A 47 19.56 -9.17 -7.03
CA PHE A 47 20.27 -10.42 -7.26
C PHE A 47 19.79 -11.58 -6.36
N TRP A 48 19.96 -12.79 -6.89
CA TRP A 48 19.45 -14.03 -6.30
C TRP A 48 19.87 -14.27 -4.84
N PHE A 49 21.10 -13.89 -4.46
CA PHE A 49 21.59 -14.06 -3.08
C PHE A 49 20.86 -13.18 -2.05
N ASN A 50 20.05 -12.22 -2.50
CA ASN A 50 19.20 -11.37 -1.66
C ASN A 50 17.71 -11.74 -1.71
N TYR A 51 17.38 -12.95 -2.17
CA TYR A 51 16.02 -13.49 -2.25
C TYR A 51 15.17 -13.19 -0.99
N ARG A 52 15.73 -13.43 0.20
CA ARG A 52 15.11 -13.11 1.50
C ARG A 52 14.55 -11.70 1.61
N HIS A 53 15.20 -10.66 1.10
CA HIS A 53 14.70 -9.29 1.21
C HIS A 53 13.37 -9.12 0.44
N MET A 54 13.20 -9.80 -0.70
CA MET A 54 11.93 -9.79 -1.43
C MET A 54 10.86 -10.63 -0.72
N ALA A 55 11.23 -11.81 -0.22
CA ALA A 55 10.33 -12.69 0.53
C ALA A 55 9.86 -12.05 1.86
N ASN A 56 10.74 -11.31 2.55
CA ASN A 56 10.44 -10.49 3.71
C ASN A 56 9.30 -9.50 3.39
N THR A 57 9.50 -8.64 2.38
CA THR A 57 8.53 -7.60 1.98
C THR A 57 7.19 -8.21 1.55
N LEU A 58 7.20 -9.31 0.77
CA LEU A 58 5.98 -10.02 0.39
C LEU A 58 5.27 -10.68 1.58
N SER A 59 6.01 -11.14 2.60
CA SER A 59 5.43 -11.68 3.83
C SER A 59 4.74 -10.60 4.67
N LEU A 60 5.31 -9.39 4.73
CA LEU A 60 4.67 -8.23 5.35
C LEU A 60 3.45 -7.76 4.55
N TYR A 61 3.53 -7.73 3.23
CA TYR A 61 2.41 -7.42 2.32
C TYR A 61 1.23 -8.38 2.55
N ARG A 62 1.50 -9.69 2.60
CA ARG A 62 0.49 -10.71 2.95
C ARG A 62 -0.09 -10.47 4.35
N THR A 63 0.73 -10.08 5.32
CA THR A 63 0.30 -9.79 6.70
C THR A 63 -0.68 -8.62 6.76
N VAL A 64 -0.36 -7.47 6.15
CA VAL A 64 -1.25 -6.30 6.17
C VAL A 64 -2.55 -6.54 5.41
N LYS A 65 -2.52 -7.28 4.28
CA LYS A 65 -3.74 -7.70 3.56
C LYS A 65 -4.62 -8.63 4.39
N ARG A 66 -4.02 -9.61 5.09
CA ARG A 66 -4.77 -10.53 5.98
C ARG A 66 -5.40 -9.80 7.17
N LEU A 67 -4.80 -8.70 7.62
CA LEU A 67 -5.35 -7.83 8.66
C LEU A 67 -6.27 -6.72 8.09
N GLY A 68 -6.51 -6.72 6.78
CA GLY A 68 -7.56 -5.96 6.11
C GLY A 68 -7.16 -4.62 5.47
N ILE A 69 -5.87 -4.31 5.35
CA ILE A 69 -5.45 -3.15 4.52
C ILE A 69 -5.64 -3.53 3.03
N PRO A 70 -6.43 -2.77 2.25
CA PRO A 70 -6.65 -3.04 0.82
C PRO A 70 -5.45 -2.61 -0.04
N ASP A 71 -5.33 -3.19 -1.23
CA ASP A 71 -4.23 -2.90 -2.17
C ASP A 71 -4.10 -1.43 -2.55
N GLU A 72 -5.22 -0.72 -2.71
CA GLU A 72 -5.26 0.74 -2.94
C GLU A 72 -4.56 1.57 -1.85
N ARG A 73 -4.19 0.97 -0.71
CA ARG A 73 -3.48 1.59 0.42
C ARG A 73 -2.13 0.96 0.73
N ILE A 74 -1.63 0.07 -0.12
CA ILE A 74 -0.33 -0.57 0.03
C ILE A 74 0.55 -0.19 -1.17
N ILE A 75 1.58 0.61 -0.95
CA ILE A 75 2.61 0.87 -1.97
C ILE A 75 3.68 -0.20 -1.85
N LEU A 76 3.78 -1.09 -2.83
CA LEU A 76 4.77 -2.18 -2.86
C LEU A 76 5.91 -1.87 -3.85
N MET A 77 7.13 -1.82 -3.33
CA MET A 77 8.36 -1.57 -4.09
C MET A 77 9.30 -2.78 -4.02
N LEU A 78 9.51 -3.46 -5.15
CA LEU A 78 10.41 -4.61 -5.25
C LEU A 78 11.54 -4.33 -6.25
N ALA A 79 12.77 -4.18 -5.74
CA ALA A 79 13.93 -3.84 -6.55
C ALA A 79 14.35 -4.94 -7.55
N ASP A 80 13.89 -6.17 -7.40
CA ASP A 80 14.12 -7.28 -8.33
C ASP A 80 12.92 -8.24 -8.34
N ASP A 81 12.87 -9.16 -9.31
CA ASP A 81 11.84 -10.20 -9.39
C ASP A 81 12.49 -11.59 -9.24
N MET A 82 12.33 -12.21 -8.07
CA MET A 82 12.80 -13.59 -7.83
C MET A 82 11.82 -14.64 -8.37
N ALA A 83 10.54 -14.29 -8.58
CA ALA A 83 9.53 -15.20 -9.11
C ALA A 83 9.79 -15.53 -10.59
N CYS A 84 10.31 -14.56 -11.35
CA CYS A 84 10.71 -14.68 -12.75
C CYS A 84 12.23 -14.93 -12.95
N ASN A 85 13.02 -15.14 -11.88
CA ASN A 85 14.46 -15.34 -12.01
C ASN A 85 14.79 -16.71 -12.59
N ALA A 86 15.71 -16.79 -13.56
CA ALA A 86 16.13 -18.04 -14.19
C ALA A 86 16.81 -19.06 -13.23
N ARG A 87 17.21 -18.63 -12.01
CA ARG A 87 17.69 -19.53 -10.94
C ARG A 87 16.57 -20.13 -10.10
N ASN A 88 15.33 -19.63 -10.22
CA ASN A 88 14.22 -20.12 -9.43
C ASN A 88 13.71 -21.46 -9.95
N LYS A 89 13.90 -22.51 -9.15
CA LYS A 89 13.35 -23.86 -9.39
C LYS A 89 11.82 -23.89 -9.43
N TYR A 90 11.15 -22.88 -8.86
CA TYR A 90 9.70 -22.75 -8.77
C TYR A 90 9.21 -21.48 -9.50
N PRO A 91 9.02 -21.53 -10.83
CA PRO A 91 8.59 -20.36 -11.62
C PRO A 91 7.30 -19.73 -11.08
N ALA A 92 7.26 -18.39 -11.03
CA ALA A 92 6.16 -17.59 -10.48
C ALA A 92 5.86 -17.83 -8.98
N GLN A 93 6.79 -18.44 -8.22
CA GLN A 93 6.61 -18.71 -6.79
C GLN A 93 7.76 -18.17 -5.94
N VAL A 94 7.39 -17.69 -4.75
CA VAL A 94 8.33 -17.14 -3.75
C VAL A 94 7.94 -17.66 -2.38
N PHE A 95 8.92 -18.13 -1.59
CA PHE A 95 8.69 -18.73 -0.28
C PHE A 95 9.51 -18.03 0.80
N ASN A 96 9.02 -18.00 2.04
CA ASN A 96 9.81 -17.58 3.22
C ASN A 96 10.19 -18.76 4.12
N ASN A 97 9.91 -19.99 3.68
CA ASN A 97 10.08 -21.21 4.46
C ASN A 97 10.40 -22.43 3.58
N GLU A 98 11.34 -23.25 4.04
CA GLU A 98 11.77 -24.53 3.42
C GLU A 98 10.62 -25.51 3.11
N ASN A 99 9.48 -25.39 3.79
CA ASN A 99 8.34 -26.30 3.59
C ASN A 99 7.48 -26.01 2.34
N HIS A 100 7.74 -24.90 1.64
CA HIS A 100 7.03 -24.42 0.44
C HIS A 100 5.50 -24.36 0.52
N LYS A 101 4.90 -24.38 1.72
CA LYS A 101 3.43 -24.39 1.90
C LYS A 101 2.76 -23.08 1.49
N LEU A 102 3.53 -22.00 1.30
CA LEU A 102 3.03 -20.65 1.17
C LEU A 102 3.73 -19.89 0.04
N ASN A 103 3.16 -19.92 -1.17
CA ASN A 103 3.57 -18.98 -2.21
C ASN A 103 3.17 -17.55 -1.78
N LEU A 104 4.16 -16.69 -1.70
CA LEU A 104 4.05 -15.27 -1.34
C LEU A 104 3.78 -14.36 -2.52
N TYR A 105 4.09 -14.79 -3.75
CA TYR A 105 3.87 -14.02 -4.97
C TYR A 105 2.42 -14.22 -5.45
N GLY A 106 2.08 -15.43 -5.90
CA GLY A 106 0.71 -15.80 -6.30
C GLY A 106 0.06 -14.84 -7.32
N ASP A 107 -1.26 -14.89 -7.40
CA ASP A 107 -2.04 -14.05 -8.34
C ASP A 107 -2.47 -12.70 -7.75
N ASN A 108 -2.29 -12.51 -6.43
CA ASN A 108 -2.90 -11.43 -5.64
C ASN A 108 -1.86 -10.41 -5.12
N VAL A 109 -0.71 -10.26 -5.78
CA VAL A 109 0.33 -9.27 -5.44
C VAL A 109 0.37 -8.16 -6.48
N GLU A 110 -0.02 -6.96 -6.05
CA GLU A 110 0.11 -5.74 -6.83
C GLU A 110 1.46 -5.08 -6.50
N VAL A 111 2.36 -4.97 -7.48
CA VAL A 111 3.68 -4.31 -7.32
C VAL A 111 3.66 -2.98 -8.06
N ASP A 112 3.74 -1.89 -7.30
CA ASP A 112 3.70 -0.52 -7.83
C ASP A 112 5.00 -0.10 -8.48
N TYR A 113 6.13 -0.40 -7.84
CA TYR A 113 7.46 -0.05 -8.35
C TYR A 113 8.28 -1.34 -8.53
N ARG A 114 8.61 -1.66 -9.78
CA ARG A 114 9.30 -2.90 -10.15
C ARG A 114 10.71 -2.61 -10.64
N GLY A 115 11.68 -3.43 -10.22
CA GLY A 115 13.02 -3.42 -10.79
C GLY A 115 13.69 -2.05 -10.69
N TYR A 116 14.07 -1.48 -11.84
CA TYR A 116 14.71 -0.17 -11.96
C TYR A 116 13.84 1.01 -11.51
N GLU A 117 12.53 0.85 -11.28
CA GLU A 117 11.70 1.92 -10.71
C GLU A 117 11.94 2.14 -9.21
N VAL A 118 12.55 1.18 -8.50
CA VAL A 118 12.83 1.26 -7.06
C VAL A 118 14.16 2.00 -6.82
N THR A 119 14.14 3.31 -7.00
CA THR A 119 15.25 4.23 -6.72
C THR A 119 15.00 5.01 -5.42
N VAL A 120 16.06 5.63 -4.87
CA VAL A 120 15.93 6.53 -3.72
C VAL A 120 15.01 7.70 -4.06
N GLU A 121 15.15 8.26 -5.27
CA GLU A 121 14.32 9.37 -5.76
C GLU A 121 12.82 9.04 -5.76
N ASN A 122 12.43 7.90 -6.32
CA ASN A 122 11.02 7.49 -6.38
C ASN A 122 10.45 7.18 -4.99
N PHE A 123 11.24 6.56 -4.11
CA PHE A 123 10.86 6.35 -2.72
C PHE A 123 10.59 7.68 -1.99
N LEU A 124 11.48 8.66 -2.09
CA LEU A 124 11.30 9.98 -1.49
C LEU A 124 10.11 10.75 -2.12
N ARG A 125 9.83 10.57 -3.42
CA ARG A 125 8.62 11.12 -4.08
C ARG A 125 7.33 10.55 -3.50
N VAL A 126 7.25 9.23 -3.29
CA VAL A 126 6.09 8.56 -2.66
C VAL A 126 5.81 9.17 -1.28
N LEU A 127 6.82 9.22 -0.41
CA LEU A 127 6.69 9.80 0.92
C LEU A 127 6.21 11.27 0.86
N THR A 128 6.96 12.13 0.17
CA THR A 128 6.71 13.58 0.13
C THR A 128 5.51 14.02 -0.73
N GLY A 129 4.91 13.08 -1.48
CA GLY A 129 3.81 13.31 -2.42
C GLY A 129 4.23 14.11 -3.67
N ARG A 130 5.53 14.24 -3.95
CA ARG A 130 6.09 15.08 -5.02
C ARG A 130 6.18 14.32 -6.36
N HIS A 131 5.03 13.87 -6.86
CA HIS A 131 4.93 13.15 -8.13
C HIS A 131 4.66 14.09 -9.31
N GLU A 132 5.17 13.73 -10.49
CA GLU A 132 4.74 14.35 -11.75
C GLU A 132 3.25 14.07 -12.03
N THR A 133 2.58 14.96 -12.77
CA THR A 133 1.16 14.83 -13.09
C THR A 133 0.81 13.50 -13.78
N ALA A 134 1.73 12.95 -14.57
CA ALA A 134 1.55 11.70 -15.32
C ALA A 134 1.62 10.41 -14.46
N VAL A 135 2.16 10.46 -13.24
CA VAL A 135 2.28 9.25 -12.38
C VAL A 135 0.87 8.76 -12.02
N PRO A 136 0.50 7.48 -12.26
CA PRO A 136 -0.85 6.98 -11.97
C PRO A 136 -1.17 7.03 -10.47
N ARG A 137 -2.46 7.10 -10.10
CA ARG A 137 -2.89 7.21 -8.69
C ARG A 137 -2.45 6.04 -7.82
N SER A 138 -2.38 4.81 -8.35
CA SER A 138 -1.93 3.62 -7.61
C SER A 138 -0.51 3.79 -7.07
N LYS A 139 0.40 4.33 -7.88
CA LYS A 139 1.80 4.60 -7.48
C LYS A 139 1.96 5.82 -6.55
N ARG A 140 0.91 6.33 -5.90
CA ARG A 140 0.96 7.51 -5.02
C ARG A 140 0.44 7.18 -3.63
N LEU A 141 1.21 7.54 -2.61
CA LEU A 141 0.74 7.56 -1.22
C LEU A 141 -0.25 8.72 -1.05
N LEU A 142 -1.55 8.42 -0.96
CA LEU A 142 -2.63 9.43 -0.83
C LEU A 142 -3.09 9.61 0.62
N SER A 143 -2.15 9.57 1.56
CA SER A 143 -2.37 9.74 2.99
C SER A 143 -2.59 11.21 3.40
N ASP A 144 -3.24 11.38 4.55
CA ASP A 144 -3.74 12.64 5.11
C ASP A 144 -3.43 12.79 6.62
N GLU A 145 -4.01 13.81 7.25
CA GLU A 145 -3.77 14.18 8.65
C GLU A 145 -4.41 13.24 9.68
N GLY A 146 -5.26 12.30 9.24
CA GLY A 146 -5.87 11.23 10.02
C GLY A 146 -5.28 9.85 9.71
N SER A 147 -4.43 9.72 8.69
CA SER A 147 -3.77 8.47 8.30
C SER A 147 -2.72 8.01 9.30
N HIS A 148 -2.71 6.72 9.62
CA HIS A 148 -1.51 6.04 10.13
C HIS A 148 -0.77 5.33 9.00
N ILE A 149 0.56 5.28 9.09
CA ILE A 149 1.40 4.71 8.03
C ILE A 149 2.37 3.70 8.62
N LEU A 150 2.40 2.49 8.06
CA LEU A 150 3.49 1.53 8.23
C LEU A 150 4.50 1.71 7.08
N LEU A 151 5.71 2.18 7.38
CA LEU A 151 6.83 2.17 6.46
C LEU A 151 7.75 0.99 6.83
N TYR A 152 7.77 -0.06 6.03
CA TYR A 152 8.68 -1.20 6.20
C TYR A 152 9.74 -1.21 5.09
N MET A 153 11.01 -1.30 5.48
CA MET A 153 12.15 -1.34 4.57
C MET A 153 13.08 -2.50 4.92
N THR A 154 13.53 -3.26 3.92
CA THR A 154 14.49 -4.35 4.08
C THR A 154 15.52 -4.36 2.96
N GLY A 155 16.77 -4.62 3.32
CA GLY A 155 17.89 -4.58 2.40
C GLY A 155 19.25 -4.60 3.09
N HIS A 156 20.30 -4.28 2.33
CA HIS A 156 21.64 -4.03 2.87
C HIS A 156 21.79 -2.57 3.29
N GLY A 157 22.54 -2.33 4.35
CA GLY A 157 22.69 -1.02 4.97
C GLY A 157 23.86 -1.00 5.95
N GLY A 158 24.06 0.12 6.60
CA GLY A 158 25.14 0.33 7.54
C GLY A 158 24.91 1.57 8.40
N ASP A 159 26.01 2.17 8.87
CA ASP A 159 25.94 3.34 9.74
C ASP A 159 25.35 4.55 8.99
N GLU A 160 24.11 4.89 9.33
CA GLU A 160 23.30 5.98 8.78
C GLU A 160 22.84 5.84 7.32
N PHE A 161 22.93 4.65 6.70
CA PHE A 161 22.46 4.45 5.31
C PHE A 161 21.75 3.10 5.05
N LEU A 162 20.89 3.08 4.03
CA LEU A 162 20.27 1.88 3.44
C LEU A 162 20.50 1.87 1.92
N LYS A 163 21.08 0.79 1.39
CA LYS A 163 21.46 0.67 -0.01
C LYS A 163 20.26 0.31 -0.89
N PHE A 164 20.09 1.01 -2.01
CA PHE A 164 19.10 0.77 -3.06
C PHE A 164 19.80 0.26 -4.34
N GLN A 165 19.20 -0.71 -5.03
CA GLN A 165 19.65 -1.25 -6.33
C GLN A 165 21.09 -1.80 -6.35
N ASP A 166 21.72 -1.99 -5.18
CA ASP A 166 23.15 -2.24 -5.03
C ASP A 166 24.07 -1.10 -5.57
N SER A 167 23.53 0.12 -5.76
CA SER A 167 24.25 1.26 -6.34
C SER A 167 23.99 2.62 -5.66
N GLU A 168 22.76 2.90 -5.24
CA GLU A 168 22.39 4.13 -4.53
C GLU A 168 22.32 3.89 -3.01
N GLU A 169 22.35 4.96 -2.22
CA GLU A 169 22.19 4.89 -0.76
C GLU A 169 21.18 5.96 -0.30
N LEU A 170 20.14 5.54 0.40
CA LEU A 170 19.26 6.41 1.17
C LEU A 170 19.95 6.70 2.50
N GLN A 171 20.26 7.96 2.80
CA GLN A 171 20.89 8.36 4.04
C GLN A 171 19.84 8.68 5.13
N SER A 172 20.23 8.64 6.40
CA SER A 172 19.37 8.96 7.55
C SER A 172 18.81 10.39 7.48
N HIS A 173 19.56 11.33 6.92
CA HIS A 173 19.13 12.71 6.71
C HIS A 173 18.08 12.84 5.61
N ASP A 174 18.21 12.12 4.49
CA ASP A 174 17.20 12.11 3.41
C ASP A 174 15.84 11.61 3.94
N LEU A 175 15.86 10.52 4.72
CA LEU A 175 14.68 9.97 5.35
C LEU A 175 14.07 10.96 6.36
N ALA A 176 14.91 11.60 7.18
CA ALA A 176 14.47 12.60 8.14
C ALA A 176 13.81 13.82 7.48
N ASP A 177 14.40 14.36 6.42
CA ASP A 177 13.85 15.49 5.67
C ASP A 177 12.57 15.12 4.91
N ALA A 178 12.46 13.89 4.39
CA ALA A 178 11.21 13.41 3.80
C ALA A 178 10.09 13.28 4.85
N VAL A 179 10.37 12.68 6.01
CA VAL A 179 9.40 12.54 7.11
C VAL A 179 9.00 13.91 7.69
N LYS A 180 9.94 14.85 7.79
CA LYS A 180 9.67 16.24 8.16
C LYS A 180 8.73 16.92 7.18
N GLN A 181 9.00 16.82 5.88
CA GLN A 181 8.10 17.35 4.85
C GLN A 181 6.73 16.68 4.86
N MET A 182 6.65 15.38 5.17
CA MET A 182 5.37 14.69 5.35
C MET A 182 4.59 15.29 6.52
N LYS A 183 5.25 15.58 7.64
CA LYS A 183 4.60 16.17 8.82
C LYS A 183 4.16 17.61 8.59
N GLU A 184 5.02 18.44 7.98
CA GLU A 184 4.70 19.82 7.60
C GLU A 184 3.53 19.92 6.60
N LYS A 185 3.37 18.91 5.73
CA LYS A 185 2.25 18.78 4.80
C LYS A 185 1.04 18.02 5.35
N LEU A 186 1.02 17.68 6.64
CA LEU A 186 -0.05 16.92 7.30
C LEU A 186 -0.40 15.61 6.57
N ARG A 187 0.61 14.85 6.11
CA ARG A 187 0.44 13.58 5.37
C ARG A 187 0.37 12.34 6.27
N PHE A 188 0.49 12.50 7.58
CA PHE A 188 0.24 11.44 8.57
C PHE A 188 -0.07 12.02 9.95
N LYS A 189 -0.92 11.30 10.69
CA LYS A 189 -1.09 11.46 12.13
C LYS A 189 0.02 10.75 12.89
N GLU A 190 0.13 9.44 12.70
CA GLU A 190 1.13 8.54 13.29
C GLU A 190 1.89 7.78 12.18
N LEU A 191 3.20 7.58 12.33
CA LEU A 191 4.05 6.87 11.37
C LEU A 191 4.91 5.84 12.12
N LEU A 192 4.78 4.56 11.78
CA LEU A 192 5.63 3.47 12.25
C LEU A 192 6.66 3.12 11.16
N ILE A 193 7.94 3.32 11.45
CA ILE A 193 9.05 2.96 10.57
C ILE A 193 9.69 1.66 11.10
N MET A 194 9.75 0.63 10.27
CA MET A 194 10.39 -0.65 10.55
C MET A 194 11.50 -0.92 9.55
N VAL A 195 12.72 -1.18 10.03
CA VAL A 195 13.89 -1.36 9.17
C VAL A 195 14.60 -2.67 9.50
N ASP A 196 14.63 -3.60 8.54
CA ASP A 196 15.40 -4.85 8.66
C ASP A 196 16.69 -4.78 7.82
N THR A 197 17.78 -4.38 8.48
CA THR A 197 19.12 -4.25 7.87
C THR A 197 20.22 -4.20 8.95
N CYS A 198 21.50 -4.20 8.54
CA CYS A 198 22.63 -4.01 9.45
C CYS A 198 22.69 -2.56 9.95
N GLN A 199 22.97 -2.37 11.24
CA GLN A 199 22.96 -1.08 11.94
C GLN A 199 21.65 -0.28 11.81
N ALA A 200 20.52 -0.96 11.64
CA ALA A 200 19.21 -0.38 11.33
C ALA A 200 18.80 0.80 12.23
N SER A 201 19.19 0.81 13.52
CA SER A 201 18.91 1.91 14.46
C SER A 201 19.43 3.27 14.02
N THR A 202 20.48 3.28 13.18
CA THR A 202 21.17 4.49 12.74
C THR A 202 20.43 5.21 11.62
N LEU A 203 19.62 4.50 10.82
CA LEU A 203 18.85 5.10 9.72
C LEU A 203 17.78 6.09 10.23
N PHE A 204 17.35 5.97 11.48
CA PHE A 204 16.38 6.85 12.13
C PHE A 204 16.97 7.69 13.27
N SER A 205 18.29 7.88 13.33
CA SER A 205 18.97 8.78 14.27
C SER A 205 18.52 10.24 14.10
N GLN A 206 18.43 10.70 12.86
CA GLN A 206 18.15 12.10 12.49
C GLN A 206 16.65 12.44 12.45
N LEU A 207 15.75 11.53 12.86
CA LEU A 207 14.33 11.86 12.93
C LEU A 207 14.04 12.88 14.04
N HIS A 208 13.16 13.84 13.74
CA HIS A 208 12.75 14.92 14.66
C HIS A 208 11.22 15.19 14.64
N SER A 209 10.45 14.51 13.79
CA SER A 209 9.02 14.80 13.61
C SER A 209 8.15 14.10 14.66
N PRO A 210 7.20 14.79 15.31
CA PRO A 210 6.32 14.19 16.31
C PRO A 210 5.26 13.27 15.68
N GLY A 211 4.87 12.23 16.43
CA GLY A 211 3.99 11.16 15.96
C GLY A 211 4.73 10.05 15.20
N VAL A 212 6.07 10.01 15.25
CA VAL A 212 6.88 9.00 14.57
C VAL A 212 7.42 7.99 15.58
N LEU A 213 7.16 6.71 15.33
CA LEU A 213 7.71 5.58 16.04
C LEU A 213 8.66 4.83 15.09
N ALA A 214 9.85 4.46 15.54
CA ALA A 214 10.81 3.74 14.70
C ALA A 214 11.36 2.50 15.42
N ILE A 215 11.58 1.42 14.68
CA ILE A 215 12.25 0.20 15.15
C ILE A 215 13.17 -0.38 14.07
N GLY A 216 14.37 -0.78 14.47
CA GLY A 216 15.37 -1.42 13.62
C GLY A 216 15.76 -2.79 14.15
N SER A 217 16.13 -3.70 13.25
CA SER A 217 16.53 -5.08 13.60
C SER A 217 17.88 -5.21 14.30
N SER A 218 18.70 -4.15 14.29
CA SER A 218 20.06 -4.14 14.86
C SER A 218 20.48 -2.74 15.31
N LYS A 219 21.40 -2.66 16.28
CA LYS A 219 22.03 -1.41 16.75
C LYS A 219 23.25 -1.01 15.93
N LYS A 220 23.71 0.24 16.08
CA LYS A 220 25.03 0.69 15.60
C LYS A 220 26.12 -0.29 16.06
N GLY A 221 26.97 -0.72 15.13
CA GLY A 221 27.99 -1.76 15.33
C GLY A 221 27.50 -3.22 15.27
N GLU A 222 26.20 -3.48 15.12
CA GLU A 222 25.63 -4.83 14.96
C GLU A 222 25.20 -5.10 13.49
N ASN A 223 25.28 -6.36 13.08
CA ASN A 223 24.67 -6.83 11.83
C ASN A 223 23.22 -7.27 12.05
N SER A 224 22.41 -7.32 10.99
CA SER A 224 21.21 -8.19 10.93
C SER A 224 21.59 -9.51 10.22
N TYR A 225 20.81 -10.57 10.46
CA TYR A 225 21.15 -11.93 10.04
C TYR A 225 19.96 -12.65 9.40
N SER A 226 20.26 -13.49 8.41
CA SER A 226 19.30 -14.44 7.84
C SER A 226 18.92 -15.53 8.86
N HIS A 227 17.70 -16.07 8.75
CA HIS A 227 17.22 -17.10 9.66
C HIS A 227 17.64 -18.51 9.22
N HIS A 228 17.22 -18.94 8.03
CA HIS A 228 17.39 -20.30 7.52
C HIS A 228 17.66 -20.32 6.00
N LEU A 229 18.17 -21.46 5.51
CA LEU A 229 18.60 -21.68 4.12
C LEU A 229 17.67 -22.68 3.46
N ASP A 230 17.09 -22.30 2.33
CA ASP A 230 16.35 -23.24 1.51
C ASP A 230 17.29 -23.94 0.53
N THR A 231 17.34 -25.28 0.57
CA THR A 231 18.26 -26.08 -0.26
C THR A 231 17.83 -26.19 -1.72
N ASP A 232 16.54 -26.00 -2.02
CA ASP A 232 16.00 -26.03 -3.39
C ASP A 232 16.08 -24.66 -4.07
N VAL A 233 15.95 -23.58 -3.31
CA VAL A 233 16.19 -22.19 -3.77
C VAL A 233 17.71 -21.87 -3.74
N GLY A 234 18.48 -22.57 -2.89
CA GLY A 234 19.94 -22.48 -2.77
C GLY A 234 20.46 -21.28 -1.99
N VAL A 235 19.58 -20.51 -1.33
CA VAL A 235 19.89 -19.26 -0.61
C VAL A 235 18.98 -19.11 0.61
N SER A 236 19.28 -18.15 1.49
CA SER A 236 18.39 -17.82 2.60
C SER A 236 17.11 -17.16 2.12
N VAL A 237 15.98 -17.56 2.73
CA VAL A 237 14.63 -17.18 2.31
C VAL A 237 13.91 -16.17 3.21
N VAL A 238 14.45 -15.87 4.40
CA VAL A 238 13.90 -14.85 5.31
C VAL A 238 14.98 -14.36 6.29
N ASP A 239 14.89 -13.11 6.74
CA ASP A 239 15.73 -12.57 7.82
C ASP A 239 15.12 -12.76 9.21
N ARG A 240 15.95 -12.80 10.26
CA ARG A 240 15.52 -13.19 11.62
C ARG A 240 14.48 -12.24 12.20
N PHE A 241 14.71 -10.93 12.09
CA PHE A 241 13.78 -9.93 12.61
C PHE A 241 12.42 -10.03 11.91
N THR A 242 12.42 -10.14 10.58
CA THR A 242 11.20 -10.38 9.82
C THR A 242 10.53 -11.72 10.18
N PHE A 243 11.29 -12.82 10.32
CA PHE A 243 10.76 -14.12 10.72
C PHE A 243 10.03 -14.09 12.07
N TYR A 244 10.60 -13.46 13.10
CA TYR A 244 9.93 -13.35 14.40
C TYR A 244 8.79 -12.32 14.41
N THR A 245 8.86 -11.27 13.58
CA THR A 245 7.72 -10.38 13.30
C THR A 245 6.54 -11.17 12.74
N LEU A 246 6.79 -12.03 11.75
CA LEU A 246 5.77 -12.88 11.14
C LEU A 246 5.23 -13.92 12.13
N ALA A 247 6.09 -14.58 12.91
CA ALA A 247 5.67 -15.58 13.90
C ALA A 247 4.79 -14.99 15.02
N PHE A 248 4.92 -13.69 15.32
CA PHE A 248 3.99 -12.94 16.16
C PHE A 248 2.64 -12.75 15.44
N PHE A 249 2.65 -12.16 14.23
CA PHE A 249 1.42 -11.88 13.49
C PHE A 249 0.67 -13.13 13.01
N GLU A 250 1.32 -14.26 12.76
CA GLU A 250 0.67 -15.51 12.33
C GLU A 250 -0.41 -15.96 13.31
N ARG A 251 -0.22 -15.67 14.61
CA ARG A 251 -1.13 -15.98 15.71
C ARG A 251 -2.26 -14.96 15.88
N LEU A 252 -2.22 -13.86 15.14
CA LEU A 252 -3.16 -12.76 15.24
C LEU A 252 -4.14 -12.71 14.07
N ASN A 253 -5.34 -12.22 14.39
CA ASN A 253 -6.41 -11.86 13.47
C ASN A 253 -6.75 -10.35 13.61
N MET A 254 -7.65 -9.84 12.75
CA MET A 254 -7.97 -8.40 12.70
C MET A 254 -8.67 -7.84 13.95
N TYR A 255 -9.24 -8.71 14.79
CA TYR A 255 -9.97 -8.33 16.01
C TYR A 255 -9.10 -8.42 17.28
N ASP A 256 -7.84 -8.84 17.17
CA ASP A 256 -6.96 -8.99 18.32
C ASP A 256 -6.34 -7.67 18.76
N ASN A 257 -6.54 -7.32 20.04
CA ASN A 257 -6.01 -6.10 20.65
C ASN A 257 -4.58 -6.26 21.20
N ALA A 258 -3.74 -7.07 20.52
CA ALA A 258 -2.33 -7.19 20.88
C ALA A 258 -1.62 -5.84 20.69
N SER A 259 -0.86 -5.38 21.68
CA SER A 259 -0.25 -4.05 21.67
C SER A 259 1.11 -4.01 20.97
N LEU A 260 1.56 -2.82 20.55
CA LEU A 260 2.92 -2.61 20.03
C LEU A 260 3.98 -2.96 21.09
N SER A 261 3.69 -2.73 22.37
CA SER A 261 4.53 -3.20 23.48
C SER A 261 4.68 -4.73 23.44
N SER A 262 3.59 -5.47 23.19
CA SER A 262 3.64 -6.93 23.05
C SER A 262 4.48 -7.38 21.84
N LEU A 263 4.35 -6.71 20.69
CA LEU A 263 5.19 -6.98 19.51
C LEU A 263 6.67 -6.73 19.82
N PHE A 264 7.02 -5.57 20.39
CA PHE A 264 8.42 -5.20 20.62
C PHE A 264 9.08 -6.06 21.71
N ASN A 265 8.33 -6.43 22.75
CA ASN A 265 8.80 -7.36 23.79
C ASN A 265 8.87 -8.83 23.31
N SER A 266 8.32 -9.17 22.14
CA SER A 266 8.45 -10.51 21.56
C SER A 266 9.85 -10.77 20.95
N TYR A 267 10.60 -9.71 20.63
CA TYR A 267 11.93 -9.83 20.04
C TYR A 267 12.98 -10.28 21.08
N ASN A 268 13.51 -11.49 20.90
CA ASN A 268 14.55 -12.04 21.74
C ASN A 268 15.94 -11.87 21.09
N PRO A 269 16.89 -11.12 21.70
CA PRO A 269 18.20 -10.88 21.10
C PRO A 269 19.00 -12.15 20.78
N SER A 270 18.88 -13.22 21.57
CA SER A 270 19.56 -14.50 21.32
C SER A 270 19.01 -15.21 20.09
N LEU A 271 17.71 -15.03 19.78
CA LEU A 271 17.08 -15.58 18.59
C LEU A 271 17.34 -14.74 17.35
N LEU A 272 17.42 -13.41 17.51
CA LEU A 272 17.77 -12.47 16.44
C LEU A 272 19.25 -12.49 16.06
N MET A 273 20.13 -12.83 17.02
CA MET A 273 21.59 -12.62 16.93
C MET A 273 22.00 -11.14 16.82
N SER A 274 21.06 -10.23 17.10
CA SER A 274 21.18 -8.78 17.08
C SER A 274 20.21 -8.17 18.10
N THR A 275 20.39 -6.89 18.43
CA THR A 275 19.48 -6.17 19.33
C THR A 275 18.47 -5.36 18.53
N ALA A 276 17.22 -5.81 18.50
CA ALA A 276 16.12 -4.95 18.04
C ALA A 276 16.05 -3.68 18.91
N TYR A 277 16.05 -2.52 18.28
CA TYR A 277 16.04 -1.22 18.97
C TYR A 277 14.91 -0.35 18.45
N TYR A 278 14.06 0.13 19.35
CA TYR A 278 12.96 1.04 19.04
C TYR A 278 13.14 2.40 19.73
N ARG A 279 12.79 3.46 19.01
CA ARG A 279 12.95 4.86 19.39
C ARG A 279 11.59 5.49 19.67
N MET A 280 11.44 6.05 20.88
CA MET A 280 10.15 6.47 21.46
C MET A 280 10.00 7.98 21.70
N ASP A 281 11.07 8.77 21.71
CA ASP A 281 11.05 10.19 22.08
C ASP A 281 10.16 11.07 21.19
N LEU A 282 9.87 10.61 19.98
CA LEU A 282 8.99 11.26 19.01
C LEU A 282 7.54 10.77 19.06
N TYR A 283 7.23 9.74 19.87
CA TYR A 283 5.93 9.08 19.92
C TYR A 283 5.31 9.14 21.32
N GLN A 284 4.24 9.93 21.45
CA GLN A 284 3.73 10.35 22.77
C GLN A 284 2.83 9.31 23.47
N ARG A 285 2.25 8.35 22.74
CA ARG A 285 1.30 7.37 23.31
C ARG A 285 2.03 6.20 23.95
N ASN A 286 1.49 5.69 25.06
CA ASN A 286 2.01 4.46 25.68
C ASN A 286 1.82 3.28 24.70
N LEU A 287 2.89 2.54 24.41
CA LEU A 287 2.85 1.38 23.50
C LEU A 287 1.94 0.24 23.98
N GLU A 288 1.61 0.19 25.27
CA GLU A 288 0.67 -0.79 25.84
C GLU A 288 -0.78 -0.50 25.40
N GLU A 289 -1.10 0.76 25.14
CA GLU A 289 -2.44 1.26 24.75
C GLU A 289 -2.60 1.40 23.22
N VAL A 290 -1.58 1.01 22.45
CA VAL A 290 -1.59 1.10 20.98
C VAL A 290 -1.64 -0.33 20.42
N PRO A 291 -2.78 -0.78 19.88
CA PRO A 291 -2.89 -2.06 19.19
C PRO A 291 -1.94 -2.12 17.98
N VAL A 292 -1.43 -3.29 17.63
CA VAL A 292 -0.66 -3.47 16.37
C VAL A 292 -1.53 -3.16 15.14
N THR A 293 -2.84 -3.37 15.24
CA THR A 293 -3.81 -3.03 14.18
C THR A 293 -3.88 -1.53 13.88
N ASN A 294 -3.38 -0.63 14.75
CA ASN A 294 -3.24 0.81 14.44
C ASN A 294 -2.34 1.09 13.23
N PHE A 295 -1.45 0.18 12.85
CA PHE A 295 -0.54 0.32 11.71
C PHE A 295 -0.63 -0.84 10.71
N PHE A 296 -0.97 -2.04 11.17
CA PHE A 296 -0.97 -3.26 10.37
C PHE A 296 -2.35 -3.71 9.88
N GLY A 297 -3.45 -3.25 10.49
CA GLY A 297 -4.80 -3.70 10.21
C GLY A 297 -5.68 -2.68 9.49
N SER A 298 -6.93 -3.04 9.20
CA SER A 298 -7.90 -2.11 8.65
C SER A 298 -8.55 -1.23 9.73
N VAL A 299 -8.90 0.00 9.35
CA VAL A 299 -9.80 0.86 10.12
C VAL A 299 -11.20 0.72 9.52
N MET A 300 -11.87 -0.39 9.84
CA MET A 300 -13.25 -0.64 9.40
C MET A 300 -14.14 -0.97 10.59
N GLU A 301 -15.16 -0.14 10.81
CA GLU A 301 -16.35 -0.57 11.56
C GLU A 301 -17.12 -1.58 10.71
N THR A 302 -16.96 -2.87 11.00
CA THR A 302 -17.78 -3.93 10.41
C THR A 302 -19.16 -3.92 11.05
N ILE A 303 -20.10 -3.19 10.45
CA ILE A 303 -21.52 -3.30 10.78
C ILE A 303 -22.01 -4.68 10.30
N HIS A 304 -22.27 -5.59 11.23
CA HIS A 304 -22.92 -6.86 10.92
C HIS A 304 -24.38 -6.60 10.50
N THR A 305 -24.70 -6.95 9.25
CA THR A 305 -26.07 -7.01 8.75
C THR A 305 -26.61 -8.44 8.87
N ASP A 306 -27.68 -8.64 9.64
CA ASP A 306 -28.28 -9.98 9.89
C ASP A 306 -28.86 -10.67 8.64
N SER A 307 -28.91 -10.00 7.50
CA SER A 307 -29.35 -10.55 6.22
C SER A 307 -28.37 -10.25 5.10
N ALA A 308 -28.08 -11.25 4.26
CA ALA A 308 -27.43 -11.02 2.99
C ALA A 308 -28.21 -9.99 2.16
N TYR A 309 -27.49 -9.12 1.45
CA TYR A 309 -28.08 -8.08 0.61
C TYR A 309 -29.01 -8.73 -0.42
N ARG A 310 -30.32 -8.50 -0.31
CA ARG A 310 -31.27 -8.99 -1.32
C ARG A 310 -31.02 -8.21 -2.60
N SER A 311 -30.34 -8.81 -3.57
CA SER A 311 -30.42 -8.32 -4.94
C SER A 311 -31.90 -8.31 -5.31
N HIS A 312 -32.44 -7.17 -5.73
CA HIS A 312 -33.74 -7.14 -6.39
C HIS A 312 -33.61 -8.00 -7.66
N SER A 313 -34.08 -9.25 -7.58
CA SER A 313 -34.42 -10.02 -8.76
C SER A 313 -35.34 -9.16 -9.60
N SER A 314 -34.96 -8.91 -10.85
CA SER A 314 -35.71 -8.07 -11.79
C SER A 314 -37.19 -8.44 -11.75
N GLU A 315 -38.01 -7.58 -11.16
CA GLU A 315 -39.46 -7.69 -11.32
C GLU A 315 -39.77 -7.49 -12.82
N ASP A 316 -40.71 -8.29 -13.30
CA ASP A 316 -41.02 -8.46 -14.70
C ASP A 316 -41.68 -7.18 -15.26
N PHE A 317 -40.85 -6.23 -15.70
CA PHE A 317 -41.31 -5.00 -16.35
C PHE A 317 -41.86 -5.33 -17.74
N GLY A 318 -43.15 -5.69 -17.76
CA GLY A 318 -43.91 -5.96 -18.98
C GLY A 318 -43.84 -4.82 -20.01
N GLU A 319 -43.99 -5.18 -21.29
CA GLU A 319 -43.69 -4.38 -22.47
C GLU A 319 -44.14 -2.90 -22.43
N ALA A 320 -43.25 -2.00 -22.00
CA ALA A 320 -43.35 -0.58 -22.30
C ALA A 320 -42.73 -0.29 -23.67
N LYS A 321 -43.54 -0.39 -24.75
CA LYS A 321 -43.09 -0.10 -26.12
C LYS A 321 -42.55 1.33 -26.27
N ILE A 322 -41.24 1.46 -26.39
CA ILE A 322 -40.56 2.71 -26.77
C ILE A 322 -40.92 3.03 -28.24
N LYS A 323 -41.76 4.05 -28.45
CA LYS A 323 -42.00 4.63 -29.78
C LYS A 323 -40.80 5.50 -30.16
N MET A 324 -39.92 4.99 -31.02
CA MET A 324 -39.06 5.86 -31.82
C MET A 324 -39.90 6.58 -32.87
N TYR A 325 -39.92 7.91 -32.81
CA TYR A 325 -40.17 8.72 -34.00
C TYR A 325 -38.84 8.88 -34.73
N ALA A 326 -38.83 8.50 -36.01
CA ALA A 326 -37.73 8.78 -36.92
C ALA A 326 -38.28 9.68 -38.03
N ASP A 327 -37.59 10.79 -38.30
CA ASP A 327 -37.97 11.73 -39.34
C ASP A 327 -37.83 11.13 -40.75
N LEU A 328 -38.74 11.55 -41.64
CA LEU A 328 -38.77 11.16 -43.05
C LEU A 328 -37.58 11.74 -43.82
N PRO A 329 -37.12 11.01 -44.84
CA PRO A 329 -36.99 11.64 -46.16
C PRO A 329 -37.80 10.91 -47.25
N ASP A 330 -38.02 11.63 -48.34
CA ASP A 330 -39.04 11.38 -49.35
C ASP A 330 -38.61 10.41 -50.48
N SER A 331 -39.61 9.82 -51.13
CA SER A 331 -39.66 9.15 -52.45
C SER A 331 -38.38 8.55 -53.07
N ASN A 332 -38.30 7.21 -53.14
CA ASN A 332 -38.86 6.47 -54.29
C ASN A 332 -38.74 4.94 -54.15
N SER A 333 -39.70 4.24 -54.75
CA SER A 333 -39.87 2.77 -54.66
C SER A 333 -39.15 2.01 -55.79
N GLU A 334 -38.64 0.80 -55.50
CA GLU A 334 -39.16 -0.46 -56.08
C GLU A 334 -38.54 -1.74 -55.45
N ARG A 335 -39.41 -2.68 -55.03
CA ARG A 335 -39.37 -4.17 -55.14
C ARG A 335 -38.01 -4.91 -54.84
N ARG A 336 -37.94 -6.05 -54.11
CA ARG A 336 -38.91 -7.15 -53.91
C ARG A 336 -38.41 -8.17 -52.83
N ILE A 337 -39.30 -8.63 -51.92
CA ILE A 337 -39.51 -10.02 -51.42
C ILE A 337 -38.24 -10.87 -51.07
N LEU A 338 -37.87 -11.06 -49.79
CA LEU A 338 -38.31 -12.15 -48.85
C LEU A 338 -37.81 -13.59 -49.15
N ARG A 339 -36.86 -14.15 -48.36
CA ARG A 339 -37.10 -15.13 -47.25
C ARG A 339 -35.86 -15.88 -46.75
N ASP A 340 -35.93 -16.30 -45.48
CA ASP A 340 -35.02 -17.22 -44.77
C ASP A 340 -34.90 -18.62 -45.40
N THR A 341 -33.81 -19.36 -45.15
CA THR A 341 -33.81 -20.43 -44.11
C THR A 341 -32.46 -21.19 -43.93
N ASN A 342 -32.21 -21.54 -42.67
CA ASN A 342 -31.37 -22.61 -42.09
C ASN A 342 -30.71 -23.68 -42.98
N ASN A 343 -29.40 -23.90 -42.77
CA ASN A 343 -28.74 -25.13 -42.27
C ASN A 343 -27.22 -24.85 -42.20
N LYS A 344 -26.45 -25.17 -41.15
CA LYS A 344 -26.08 -26.47 -40.53
C LYS A 344 -25.31 -27.44 -41.44
N ASP A 345 -24.17 -27.85 -40.87
CA ASP A 345 -23.35 -29.05 -41.09
C ASP A 345 -22.29 -29.12 -42.23
N GLN A 346 -21.03 -28.90 -41.80
CA GLN A 346 -19.88 -29.83 -41.84
C GLN A 346 -19.03 -30.11 -43.12
N PHE A 347 -17.69 -30.16 -42.88
CA PHE A 347 -16.59 -30.73 -43.69
C PHE A 347 -16.40 -30.16 -45.12
N SER A 348 -15.22 -30.13 -45.77
CA SER A 348 -13.80 -30.09 -45.37
C SER A 348 -13.03 -29.36 -46.51
N ASP A 349 -11.70 -29.24 -46.64
CA ASP A 349 -10.51 -29.76 -45.93
C ASP A 349 -9.30 -28.82 -46.24
N LEU A 350 -8.17 -28.92 -45.51
CA LEU A 350 -6.87 -28.42 -46.01
C LEU A 350 -5.68 -29.01 -45.21
N SER A 351 -4.81 -29.74 -45.92
CA SER A 351 -3.82 -30.66 -45.37
C SER A 351 -2.46 -30.04 -45.05
N THR A 352 -1.82 -30.58 -44.01
CA THR A 352 -0.47 -30.27 -43.52
C THR A 352 0.63 -30.77 -44.46
N GLU A 353 1.71 -29.99 -44.64
CA GLU A 353 3.03 -30.50 -45.01
C GLU A 353 4.02 -30.31 -43.85
N VAL A 354 4.73 -31.39 -43.49
CA VAL A 354 5.83 -31.39 -42.51
C VAL A 354 7.06 -31.96 -43.21
N ILE A 355 8.13 -31.19 -43.26
CA ILE A 355 9.44 -31.64 -43.77
C ILE A 355 10.31 -32.06 -42.59
N SER A 356 10.79 -33.30 -42.62
CA SER A 356 11.73 -33.85 -41.65
C SER A 356 13.16 -33.84 -42.20
N TYR A 357 14.13 -33.67 -41.31
CA TYR A 357 15.56 -33.90 -41.60
C TYR A 357 16.10 -34.98 -40.66
N ALA A 358 16.81 -35.95 -41.24
CA ALA A 358 17.51 -37.01 -40.51
C ALA A 358 19.03 -36.75 -40.51
N PRO A 359 19.78 -37.18 -39.47
CA PRO A 359 21.23 -37.00 -39.42
C PRO A 359 21.98 -38.08 -40.19
N SER A 360 23.15 -37.73 -40.72
CA SER A 360 24.09 -38.65 -41.37
C SER A 360 25.33 -38.87 -40.50
N SER A 361 25.62 -40.14 -40.22
CA SER A 361 26.93 -40.75 -39.86
C SER A 361 27.87 -39.99 -38.92
#